data_AF-A0A961TVS9-F1
#
_entry.id   AF-A0A961TVS9-F1
#
_cell.length_a   1.000
_cell.length_b   1.000
_cell.length_c   1.000
_cell.angle_alpha   90.00
_cell.angle_beta   90.00
_cell.angle_gamma   90.00
#
_symmetry.space_group_name_H-M   'P 1'
#
loop_
_entity.id
_entity.type
_entity.pdbx_description
1 polymer ?
#
loop_
_entity_poly.entity_id
_entity_poly.type
_entity_poly.pdbx_seq_one_letter_code
_entity_poly.pdbx_strand_id
1 'polypeptide(L)'
;RGTDGSGLGNPGLRCDTCHFESNSKDLHGPPGAENWHVAPAEMVWWQKSSAQICAQIKDPTRNGGRSLEEIAIHVRDDKLVGWGWEPGAGREPAPGSAEETYLALERWADAGAPCPVE
;
A
#
# COMPACT_ATOMS: atom_id res chain seq x y z
N ARG A 1 8.62 0.18 -13.84
CA ARG A 1 9.56 0.01 -12.70
C ARG A 1 10.97 -0.06 -13.27
N GLY A 2 11.95 0.44 -12.52
CA GLY A 2 13.37 0.23 -12.82
C GLY A 2 13.79 -1.22 -12.59
N THR A 3 14.90 -1.62 -13.21
CA THR A 3 15.56 -2.92 -12.96
C THR A 3 16.40 -2.93 -11.68
N ASP A 4 16.56 -1.78 -11.01
CA ASP A 4 17.37 -1.57 -9.81
C ASP A 4 16.65 -1.95 -8.50
N GLY A 5 15.37 -2.31 -8.57
CA GLY A 5 14.56 -2.67 -7.40
C GLY A 5 14.22 -1.52 -6.47
N SER A 6 14.57 -0.27 -6.81
CA SER A 6 14.43 0.86 -5.88
C SER A 6 13.00 1.40 -5.78
N GLY A 7 12.08 0.94 -6.63
CA GLY A 7 10.71 1.45 -6.69
C GLY A 7 10.55 2.86 -7.28
N LEU A 8 11.64 3.51 -7.71
CA LEU A 8 11.66 4.92 -8.16
C LEU A 8 11.74 5.06 -9.69
N GLY A 9 11.39 4.02 -10.46
CA GLY A 9 11.41 4.07 -11.92
C GLY A 9 12.77 3.78 -12.56
N ASN A 10 12.86 3.92 -13.88
CA ASN A 10 14.07 3.61 -14.65
C ASN A 10 15.15 4.69 -14.41
N PRO A 11 16.46 4.37 -14.52
CA PRO A 11 17.53 5.35 -14.33
C PRO A 11 17.40 6.62 -15.19
N GLY A 12 16.89 6.51 -16.42
CA GLY A 12 16.68 7.64 -17.33
C GLY A 12 15.35 8.40 -17.16
N LEU A 13 14.45 7.90 -16.30
CA LEU A 13 13.15 8.53 -16.00
C LEU A 13 12.70 8.07 -14.61
N ARG A 14 13.19 8.78 -13.61
CA ARG A 14 12.88 8.50 -12.21
C ARG A 14 11.51 9.08 -11.85
N CYS A 15 10.77 8.40 -10.98
CA CYS A 15 9.42 8.81 -10.60
C CYS A 15 9.42 10.12 -9.81
N ASP A 16 10.50 10.44 -9.11
CA ASP A 16 10.71 11.68 -8.35
C ASP A 16 10.80 12.94 -9.23
N THR A 17 10.87 12.81 -10.56
CA THR A 17 10.76 13.97 -11.47
C THR A 17 9.36 14.58 -11.48
N CYS A 18 8.34 13.80 -11.09
CA CYS A 18 6.93 14.21 -11.10
C CYS A 18 6.23 13.99 -9.75
N HIS A 19 6.65 12.99 -8.98
CA HIS A 19 6.08 12.64 -7.70
C HIS A 19 6.89 13.25 -6.56
N PHE A 20 6.23 14.04 -5.72
CA PHE A 20 6.86 14.77 -4.61
C PHE A 20 6.22 14.37 -3.27
N GLU A 21 6.55 15.09 -2.20
CA GLU A 21 6.00 14.89 -0.86
C GLU A 21 4.49 15.19 -0.77
N SER A 22 3.92 15.88 -1.76
CA SER A 22 2.50 16.21 -1.82
C SER A 22 1.93 16.06 -3.23
N ASN A 23 0.62 15.85 -3.32
CA ASN A 23 -0.11 15.73 -4.57
C ASN A 23 0.10 16.96 -5.47
N SER A 24 0.16 16.73 -6.79
CA SER A 24 0.01 17.83 -7.75
C SER A 24 -1.33 18.55 -7.55
N LYS A 25 -1.34 19.85 -7.83
CA LYS A 25 -2.54 20.69 -7.83
C LYS A 25 -3.40 20.48 -9.08
N ASP A 26 -2.85 19.84 -10.11
CA ASP A 26 -3.57 19.56 -11.35
C ASP A 26 -4.57 18.41 -11.16
N LEU A 27 -5.72 18.50 -11.82
CA LEU A 27 -6.73 17.45 -11.83
C LEU A 27 -6.13 16.16 -12.41
N HIS A 28 -6.26 15.04 -11.67
CA HIS A 28 -5.64 13.75 -12.01
C HIS A 28 -4.11 13.77 -12.15
N GLY A 29 -3.45 14.79 -11.61
CA GLY A 29 -1.99 14.93 -11.64
C GLY A 29 -1.25 13.83 -10.86
N PRO A 30 0.09 13.83 -10.94
CA PRO A 30 0.93 12.88 -10.21
C PRO A 30 0.60 12.87 -8.71
N PRO A 31 0.40 11.70 -8.09
CA PRO A 31 0.25 11.58 -6.65
C PRO A 31 1.56 11.95 -5.93
N GLY A 32 1.45 12.39 -4.69
CA GLY A 32 2.61 12.65 -3.85
C GLY A 32 2.34 12.35 -2.39
N ALA A 33 3.39 11.89 -1.71
CA ALA A 33 3.47 11.58 -0.30
C ALA A 33 4.95 11.45 0.09
N GLU A 34 5.27 11.63 1.38
CA GLU A 34 6.63 11.44 1.88
C GLU A 34 7.17 10.05 1.51
N ASN A 35 8.46 9.98 1.16
CA ASN A 35 9.14 8.74 0.76
C ASN A 35 8.49 7.99 -0.43
N TRP A 36 7.92 8.71 -1.41
CA TRP A 36 7.26 8.10 -2.57
C TRP A 36 8.12 7.06 -3.30
N HIS A 37 7.62 5.83 -3.37
CA HIS A 37 8.16 4.76 -4.22
C HIS A 37 7.06 3.73 -4.52
N VAL A 38 7.20 3.00 -5.61
CA VAL A 38 6.22 1.96 -5.99
C VAL A 38 6.49 0.68 -5.20
N ALA A 39 5.50 0.22 -4.42
CA ALA A 39 5.54 -1.05 -3.68
C ALA A 39 5.91 -2.24 -4.58
N PRO A 40 6.71 -3.23 -4.15
CA PRO A 40 7.16 -4.37 -4.97
C PRO A 40 6.05 -5.13 -5.72
N ALA A 41 6.39 -5.83 -6.80
CA ALA A 41 5.38 -6.52 -7.64
C ALA A 41 4.70 -7.68 -6.88
N GLU A 42 5.42 -8.28 -5.94
CA GLU A 42 5.00 -9.34 -5.04
C GLU A 42 3.87 -8.88 -4.10
N MET A 43 3.71 -7.56 -3.92
CA MET A 43 2.66 -6.95 -3.10
C MET A 43 1.36 -6.63 -3.87
N VAL A 44 1.25 -6.97 -5.17
CA VAL A 44 0.03 -6.69 -5.95
C VAL A 44 -1.18 -7.41 -5.36
N TRP A 45 -2.33 -6.72 -5.24
CA TRP A 45 -3.61 -7.32 -4.84
C TRP A 45 -4.64 -7.38 -5.98
N TRP A 46 -4.44 -6.57 -7.02
CA TRP A 46 -5.31 -6.56 -8.20
C TRP A 46 -5.41 -7.97 -8.81
N GLN A 47 -6.65 -8.40 -9.11
CA GLN A 47 -6.97 -9.74 -9.64
C GLN A 47 -6.57 -10.91 -8.74
N LYS A 48 -6.31 -10.69 -7.45
CA LYS A 48 -6.16 -11.76 -6.47
C LYS A 48 -7.47 -12.01 -5.74
N SER A 49 -7.71 -13.27 -5.40
CA SER A 49 -8.79 -13.69 -4.52
C SER A 49 -8.48 -13.34 -3.06
N SER A 50 -9.48 -13.33 -2.17
CA SER A 50 -9.27 -13.00 -0.76
C SER A 50 -8.37 -14.03 -0.07
N ALA A 51 -8.49 -15.31 -0.44
CA ALA A 51 -7.60 -16.38 0.03
C ALA A 51 -6.14 -16.13 -0.38
N GLN A 52 -5.91 -15.67 -1.62
CA GLN A 52 -4.58 -15.36 -2.12
C GLN A 52 -3.97 -14.15 -1.41
N ILE A 53 -4.76 -13.09 -1.17
CA ILE A 53 -4.33 -11.91 -0.41
C ILE A 53 -4.02 -12.30 1.04
N CYS A 54 -4.87 -13.11 1.68
CA CYS A 54 -4.62 -13.60 3.03
C CYS A 54 -3.28 -14.35 3.12
N ALA A 55 -3.05 -15.30 2.22
CA ALA A 55 -1.79 -16.03 2.16
C ALA A 55 -0.59 -15.11 1.91
N GLN A 56 -0.76 -14.02 1.15
CA GLN A 56 0.28 -13.04 0.87
C GLN A 56 0.62 -12.16 2.07
N ILE A 57 -0.38 -11.65 2.79
CA ILE A 57 -0.19 -10.83 3.99
C ILE A 57 0.54 -11.63 5.07
N LYS A 58 0.22 -12.93 5.19
CA LYS A 58 0.81 -13.83 6.20
C LYS A 58 2.20 -14.36 5.84
N ASP A 59 2.70 -14.10 4.64
CA ASP A 59 3.99 -14.61 4.16
C ASP A 59 5.12 -13.60 4.37
N PRO A 60 6.06 -13.85 5.31
CA PRO A 60 7.15 -12.92 5.61
C PRO A 60 8.03 -12.59 4.40
N THR A 61 8.11 -13.49 3.42
CA THR A 61 8.92 -13.28 2.21
C THR A 61 8.29 -12.27 1.25
N ARG A 62 6.98 -12.03 1.38
CA ARG A 62 6.20 -11.14 0.50
C ARG A 62 5.68 -9.89 1.20
N ASN A 63 5.61 -9.87 2.52
CA ASN A 63 5.12 -8.72 3.30
C ASN A 63 6.26 -7.81 3.83
N GLY A 64 7.52 -8.12 3.51
CA GLY A 64 8.70 -7.39 3.98
C GLY A 64 9.20 -7.82 5.36
N GLY A 65 8.95 -9.07 5.77
CA GLY A 65 9.36 -9.63 7.05
C GLY A 65 8.51 -9.19 8.24
N ARG A 66 7.34 -8.60 8.00
CA ARG A 66 6.48 -8.01 9.03
C ARG A 66 5.62 -9.06 9.73
N SER A 67 5.40 -8.87 11.03
CA SER A 67 4.33 -9.51 11.79
C SER A 67 2.95 -8.93 11.41
N LEU A 68 1.87 -9.56 11.86
CA LEU A 68 0.52 -9.02 11.59
C LEU A 68 0.25 -7.69 12.30
N GLU A 69 0.78 -7.52 13.51
CA GLU A 69 0.73 -6.26 14.26
C GLU A 69 1.49 -5.15 13.52
N GLU A 70 2.70 -5.46 13.02
CA GLU A 70 3.48 -4.52 12.22
C GLU A 70 2.80 -4.17 10.89
N ILE A 71 2.06 -5.11 10.28
CA ILE A 71 1.23 -4.84 9.11
C ILE A 71 0.09 -3.90 9.45
N ALA A 72 -0.61 -4.12 10.58
CA ALA A 72 -1.68 -3.23 11.00
C ALA A 72 -1.16 -1.80 11.21
N ILE A 73 -0.07 -1.65 11.97
CA ILE A 73 0.59 -0.35 12.20
C ILE A 73 1.03 0.29 10.87
N HIS A 74 1.63 -0.49 9.97
CA HIS A 74 2.03 0.01 8.65
C HIS A 74 0.84 0.58 7.88
N VAL A 75 -0.31 -0.10 7.87
CA VAL A 75 -1.51 0.38 7.18
C VAL A 75 -2.05 1.67 7.78
N ARG A 76 -1.95 1.84 9.10
CA ARG A 76 -2.40 3.06 9.79
C ARG A 76 -1.49 4.26 9.52
N ASP A 77 -0.19 4.05 9.62
CA ASP A 77 0.77 5.15 9.83
C ASP A 77 1.57 5.50 8.56
N ASP A 78 1.69 4.58 7.60
CA ASP A 78 2.45 4.80 6.37
C ASP A 78 1.76 5.81 5.45
N LYS A 79 2.50 6.84 5.01
CA LYS A 79 1.96 7.93 4.19
C LYS A 79 1.59 7.51 2.77
N LEU A 80 2.27 6.51 2.21
CA LEU A 80 1.94 5.96 0.89
C LEU A 80 0.66 5.14 0.95
N VAL A 81 0.47 4.37 2.02
CA VAL A 81 -0.78 3.62 2.25
C VAL A 81 -1.92 4.60 2.56
N GLY A 82 -1.66 5.56 3.46
CA GLY A 82 -2.58 6.62 3.87
C GLY A 82 -3.12 7.45 2.70
N TRP A 83 -2.32 7.64 1.65
CA TRP A 83 -2.72 8.33 0.42
C TRP A 83 -4.01 7.75 -0.20
N GLY A 84 -4.30 6.46 0.00
CA GLY A 84 -5.52 5.83 -0.47
C GLY A 84 -6.81 6.49 0.05
N TRP A 85 -6.78 7.09 1.24
CA TRP A 85 -7.94 7.77 1.85
C TRP A 85 -7.92 9.29 1.65
N GLU A 86 -6.78 9.88 1.30
CA GLU A 86 -6.65 11.29 0.95
C GLU A 86 -5.98 11.48 -0.44
N PRO A 87 -6.62 10.96 -1.52
CA PRO A 87 -5.99 10.98 -2.82
C PRO A 87 -5.99 12.40 -3.42
N GLY A 88 -5.07 12.63 -4.37
CA GLY A 88 -5.02 13.89 -5.13
C GLY A 88 -6.30 14.15 -5.94
N ALA A 89 -6.49 15.41 -6.37
CA ALA A 89 -7.71 15.90 -6.99
C ALA A 89 -8.26 15.03 -8.13
N GLY A 90 -9.58 14.81 -8.12
CA GLY A 90 -10.29 14.03 -9.15
C GLY A 90 -10.28 12.51 -8.94
N ARG A 91 -9.94 12.03 -7.74
CA ARG A 91 -9.97 10.61 -7.39
C ARG A 91 -10.95 10.37 -6.25
N GLU A 92 -11.61 9.23 -6.29
CA GLU A 92 -12.47 8.77 -5.20
C GLU A 92 -11.59 8.17 -4.08
N PRO A 93 -11.74 8.62 -2.82
CA PRO A 93 -11.08 7.99 -1.69
C PRO A 93 -11.46 6.53 -1.52
N ALA A 94 -10.55 5.73 -0.96
CA ALA A 94 -10.89 4.40 -0.49
C ALA A 94 -12.03 4.47 0.56
N PRO A 95 -12.90 3.45 0.64
CA PRO A 95 -13.93 3.40 1.66
C PRO A 95 -13.32 3.31 3.08
N GLY A 96 -14.05 3.86 4.05
CA GLY A 96 -13.62 3.89 5.46
C GLY A 96 -12.40 4.78 5.69
N SER A 97 -11.48 4.33 6.54
CA SER A 97 -10.27 5.05 6.93
C SER A 97 -9.11 4.11 7.26
N ALA A 98 -7.89 4.68 7.34
CA ALA A 98 -6.70 3.96 7.79
C ALA A 98 -6.89 3.38 9.20
N GLU A 99 -7.51 4.15 10.10
CA GLU A 99 -7.80 3.73 11.49
C GLU A 99 -8.80 2.57 11.54
N GLU A 100 -9.89 2.63 10.77
CA GLU A 100 -10.86 1.53 10.73
C GLU A 100 -10.24 0.25 10.14
N THR A 101 -9.34 0.40 9.17
CA THR A 101 -8.61 -0.73 8.56
C THR A 101 -7.61 -1.33 9.54
N TYR A 102 -6.89 -0.51 10.30
CA TYR A 102 -6.03 -0.93 11.40
C TYR A 102 -6.82 -1.77 12.42
N LEU A 103 -7.94 -1.25 12.91
CA LEU A 103 -8.79 -1.97 13.87
C LEU A 103 -9.38 -3.27 13.29
N ALA A 104 -9.63 -3.33 11.99
CA ALA A 104 -10.06 -4.55 11.32
C ALA A 104 -8.93 -5.59 11.26
N LEU A 105 -7.70 -5.18 10.96
CA LEU A 105 -6.53 -6.06 10.93
C LEU A 105 -6.18 -6.61 12.32
N GLU A 106 -6.22 -5.76 13.35
CA GLU A 106 -6.00 -6.18 14.76
C GLU A 106 -7.02 -7.25 15.16
N ARG A 107 -8.31 -7.01 14.94
CA ARG A 107 -9.37 -8.00 15.24
C ARG A 107 -9.20 -9.31 14.46
N TRP A 108 -8.78 -9.22 13.21
CA TRP A 108 -8.49 -10.41 12.40
C TRP A 108 -7.28 -11.18 12.93
N ALA A 109 -6.22 -10.48 13.33
CA ALA A 109 -5.03 -11.08 13.94
C ALA A 109 -5.35 -11.77 15.28
N ASP A 110 -6.12 -11.11 16.16
CA ASP A 110 -6.60 -11.65 17.44
C ASP A 110 -7.42 -12.94 17.27
N ALA A 111 -8.17 -13.03 16.18
CA ALA A 111 -8.93 -14.22 15.81
C ALA A 111 -8.06 -15.36 15.23
N GLY A 112 -6.73 -15.22 15.21
CA GLY A 112 -5.78 -16.18 14.64
C GLY A 112 -5.57 -16.02 13.14
N ALA A 113 -5.94 -14.88 12.57
CA ALA A 113 -5.80 -14.53 11.15
C ALA A 113 -6.32 -15.62 10.19
N PRO A 114 -7.61 -16.03 10.32
CA PRO A 114 -8.18 -17.05 9.45
C PRO A 114 -8.22 -16.57 7.99
N CYS A 115 -7.89 -17.45 7.05
CA CYS A 115 -8.07 -17.17 5.63
C CYS A 115 -9.45 -17.62 5.15
N PRO A 116 -10.12 -16.85 4.27
CA PRO A 116 -11.33 -17.31 3.60
C PRO A 116 -11.01 -18.45 2.63
N VAL A 117 -12.05 -19.16 2.22
CA VAL A 117 -11.95 -20.31 1.30
C VAL A 117 -11.71 -19.85 -0.14
N GLU A 118 -12.12 -18.63 -0.49
CA GLU A 118 -11.94 -17.98 -1.79
C GLU A 118 -11.44 -16.54 -1.62
#